data_AF-A0A1Y5HFF6-F1
#
_entry.id   AF-A0A1Y5HFF6-F1
#
_cell.length_a   1.000
_cell.length_b   1.000
_cell.length_c   1.000
_cell.angle_alpha   90.00
_cell.angle_beta   90.00
_cell.angle_gamma   90.00
#
_symmetry.space_group_name_H-M   'P 1'
#
loop_
_entity.id
_entity.type
_entity.pdbx_description
1 polymer ?
#
loop_
_entity_poly.entity_id
_entity_poly.type
_entity_poly.pdbx_seq_one_letter_code
_entity_poly.pdbx_strand_id
1 'polypeptide(L)' 'TSIKIKRRCEQLGLRVVEKDVKRVNAYRNELIHGGGQVRVPCLRIEGRNGQETCWLYEGSNILKYLNRRFAR' A
#
# COMPACT_ATOMS: atom_id res chain seq x y z
N THR A 1 -8.43 -0.90 -10.26
CA THR A 1 -7.37 -1.88 -10.58
C THR A 1 -6.02 -1.39 -10.09
N SER A 2 -5.13 -2.30 -9.71
CA SER A 2 -3.79 -2.00 -9.15
C SER A 2 -2.93 -1.12 -10.06
N ILE A 3 -3.15 -1.18 -11.38
CA ILE A 3 -2.50 -0.31 -12.38
C ILE A 3 -2.82 1.17 -12.15
N LYS A 4 -4.06 1.51 -11.77
CA LYS A 4 -4.45 2.91 -11.48
C LYS A 4 -3.71 3.47 -10.27
N ILE A 5 -3.46 2.63 -9.26
CA ILE A 5 -2.72 3.01 -8.05
C ILE A 5 -1.26 3.28 -8.39
N LYS A 6 -0.61 2.37 -9.14
CA LYS A 6 0.79 2.55 -9.59
C LYS A 6 0.97 3.85 -10.36
N ARG A 7 0.16 4.07 -11.40
CA ARG A 7 0.18 5.32 -12.18
C ARG A 7 -0.01 6.56 -11.30
N ARG A 8 -0.90 6.48 -10.31
CA ARG A 8 -1.13 7.61 -9.40
C ARG A 8 0.09 7.86 -8.50
N CYS A 9 0.73 6.83 -7.97
CA CYS A 9 1.98 6.98 -7.22
C CYS A 9 3.08 7.62 -8.07
N GLU A 10 3.24 7.17 -9.33
CA GLU A 10 4.21 7.77 -10.26
C GLU A 10 3.89 9.25 -10.54
N GLN A 11 2.63 9.59 -10.79
CA GLN A 11 2.18 10.98 -10.97
C GLN A 11 2.45 11.86 -9.74
N LEU A 12 2.34 11.30 -8.54
CA LEU A 12 2.63 12.00 -7.29
C LEU A 12 4.13 12.04 -6.96
N GLY A 13 4.99 11.46 -7.81
CA GLY A 13 6.43 11.38 -7.57
C GLY A 13 6.81 10.45 -6.41
N LEU A 14 5.93 9.52 -6.04
CA LEU A 14 6.15 8.60 -4.93
C LEU A 14 6.93 7.37 -5.38
N ARG A 15 8.11 7.15 -4.80
CA ARG A 15 8.83 5.89 -4.91
C ARG A 15 8.16 4.83 -4.03
N VAL A 16 7.18 4.13 -4.58
CA VAL A 16 6.54 2.99 -3.92
C VAL A 16 7.27 1.69 -4.25
N VAL A 17 7.51 0.86 -3.22
CA VAL A 17 8.09 -0.48 -3.42
C VAL A 17 6.98 -1.45 -3.76
N GLU A 18 7.11 -2.11 -4.90
CA GLU A 18 6.15 -3.11 -5.34
C GLU A 18 6.47 -4.46 -4.69
N LYS A 19 5.63 -4.88 -3.74
CA LYS A 19 5.70 -6.20 -3.12
C LYS A 19 4.59 -7.08 -3.66
N ASP A 20 4.95 -8.08 -4.48
CA ASP A 20 3.99 -9.04 -5.03
C ASP A 20 3.84 -10.26 -4.10
N VAL A 21 2.71 -10.33 -3.40
CA VAL A 21 2.37 -11.44 -2.48
C VAL A 21 1.98 -12.74 -3.20
N LYS A 22 1.66 -12.69 -4.50
CA LYS A 22 1.39 -13.92 -5.29
C LYS A 22 2.68 -14.57 -5.74
N ARG A 23 3.72 -13.76 -6.00
CA ARG A 23 5.01 -14.25 -6.48
C ARG A 23 5.97 -14.63 -5.34
N VAL A 24 5.92 -13.92 -4.21
CA VAL A 24 6.85 -14.10 -3.09
C VAL A 24 6.09 -14.42 -1.80
N ASN A 25 6.24 -15.66 -1.32
CA ASN A 25 5.61 -16.11 -0.07
C ASN A 25 6.09 -15.33 1.17
N ALA A 26 7.31 -14.80 1.17
CA ALA A 26 7.81 -13.97 2.27
C ALA A 26 6.96 -12.70 2.48
N TYR A 27 6.57 -12.00 1.40
CA TYR A 27 5.70 -10.83 1.49
C TYR A 27 4.28 -11.19 1.93
N ARG A 28 3.81 -12.37 1.53
CA ARG A 28 2.53 -12.90 2.00
C ARG A 28 2.57 -13.12 3.52
N ASN A 29 3.63 -13.73 4.04
CA ASN A 29 3.80 -13.92 5.48
C ASN A 29 3.91 -12.57 6.20
N GLU A 30 4.72 -11.61 5.71
CA GLU A 30 4.75 -10.26 6.28
C GLU A 30 3.35 -9.63 6.34
N LEU A 31 2.51 -9.83 5.31
CA LEU A 31 1.15 -9.32 5.28
C LEU A 31 0.24 -10.00 6.30
N ILE A 32 0.38 -11.31 6.49
CA ILE A 32 -0.40 -12.08 7.48
C ILE A 32 0.00 -11.64 8.89
N HIS A 33 1.30 -11.57 9.16
CA HIS A 33 1.81 -11.23 10.48
C HIS A 33 1.59 -9.76 10.84
N GLY A 34 1.74 -8.84 9.87
CA GLY A 34 1.59 -7.41 10.11
C GLY A 34 0.17 -6.87 9.91
N GLY A 35 -0.56 -7.39 8.93
CA GLY A 35 -1.88 -6.88 8.54
C GLY A 35 -3.05 -7.82 8.84
N GLY A 36 -2.78 -9.07 9.27
CA GLY A 36 -3.79 -10.06 9.64
C GLY A 36 -4.48 -10.77 8.46
N GLN A 37 -4.53 -10.16 7.26
CA GLN A 37 -5.19 -10.73 6.09
C GLN A 37 -4.42 -10.50 4.78
N VAL A 38 -4.29 -11.55 3.97
CA VAL A 38 -3.76 -11.48 2.60
C VAL A 38 -4.81 -10.93 1.64
N ARG A 39 -5.04 -9.63 1.68
CA ARG A 39 -6.01 -8.96 0.80
C ARG A 39 -5.31 -7.97 -0.12
N VAL A 40 -5.37 -8.24 -1.43
CA VAL A 40 -4.83 -7.35 -2.46
C VAL A 40 -5.95 -6.62 -3.23
N PRO A 41 -5.74 -5.38 -3.67
CA PRO A 41 -4.57 -4.53 -3.42
C PRO A 41 -4.56 -3.96 -1.99
N CYS A 42 -3.37 -3.93 -1.38
CA CYS A 42 -3.10 -3.35 -0.06
C CYS A 42 -1.97 -2.33 -0.17
N LEU A 43 -2.01 -1.29 0.65
CA LEU A 43 -0.95 -0.32 0.83
C LEU A 43 -0.49 -0.35 2.28
N ARG A 44 0.80 -0.60 2.51
CA ARG A 44 1.42 -0.43 3.82
C ARG A 44 1.88 1.01 3.96
N ILE A 45 1.43 1.68 5.01
CA ILE A 45 1.84 3.04 5.35
C ILE A 45 2.65 2.95 6.63
N GLU A 46 3.95 3.13 6.50
CA GLU A 46 4.84 3.24 7.65
C GLU A 46 4.75 4.66 8.21
N GLY A 47 4.33 4.74 9.48
CA GLY A 47 4.27 6.00 10.20
C GLY A 47 5.67 6.62 10.36
N ARG A 48 5.75 7.96 10.34
CA ARG A 48 6.96 8.68 10.78
C ARG A 48 6.80 9.09 12.24
N ASN A 49 7.91 9.13 12.98
CA ASN A 49 7.98 9.53 14.39
C ASN A 49 7.20 8.63 15.37
N GLY A 50 7.37 7.31 15.29
CA GLY A 50 6.76 6.36 16.25
C GLY A 50 5.28 6.07 16.02
N GLN A 51 4.71 6.53 14.90
CA GLN A 51 3.36 6.14 14.50
C GLN A 51 3.31 4.68 14.03
N GLU A 52 2.26 3.98 14.44
CA GLU A 52 2.03 2.59 14.11
C GLU A 52 1.90 2.37 12.60
N THR A 53 2.30 1.19 12.14
CA THR A 53 2.18 0.81 10.73
C THR A 53 0.71 0.55 10.40
N CYS A 54 0.15 1.33 9.48
CA CYS A 54 -1.23 1.19 9.04
C CYS A 54 -1.29 0.42 7.73
N TRP A 55 -2.21 -0.55 7.67
CA TRP A 55 -2.51 -1.30 6.46
C TRP A 55 -3.81 -0.81 5.87
N LEU A 56 -3.76 -0.36 4.62
CA LEU A 56 -4.91 0.15 3.89
C LEU A 56 -5.29 -0.87 2.82
N TYR A 57 -6.49 -1.42 2.96
CA TYR A 57 -7.06 -2.36 2.01
C TYR A 57 -8.01 -1.65 1.05
N GLU A 58 -8.27 -2.30 -0.08
CA GLU A 58 -9.13 -1.82 -1.17
C GLU A 58 -8.51 -0.71 -2.03
N GLY A 59 -8.49 -0.95 -3.34
CA GLY A 59 -7.86 -0.04 -4.29
C GLY A 59 -8.48 1.37 -4.32
N SER A 60 -9.78 1.47 -4.04
CA SER A 60 -10.50 2.75 -3.98
C SER A 60 -10.10 3.60 -2.78
N ASN A 61 -9.95 2.97 -1.60
CA ASN A 61 -9.50 3.66 -0.39
C ASN A 61 -8.03 4.07 -0.50
N ILE A 62 -7.18 3.22 -1.07
CA ILE A 62 -5.78 3.55 -1.36
C ILE A 62 -5.70 4.79 -2.26
N LEU A 63 -6.48 4.86 -3.35
CA LEU A 63 -6.54 6.02 -4.23
C LEU A 63 -7.00 7.28 -3.51
N LYS A 64 -8.07 7.19 -2.71
CA LYS A 64 -8.56 8.30 -1.88
C LYS A 64 -7.50 8.76 -0.89
N TYR A 65 -6.79 7.84 -0.24
CA TYR A 65 -5.72 8.14 0.70
C TYR A 65 -4.56 8.85 0.02
N LEU A 66 -4.06 8.31 -1.09
CA LEU A 66 -2.97 8.91 -1.87
C LEU A 66 -3.35 10.33 -2.33
N ASN A 67 -4.56 10.51 -2.85
CA ASN A 67 -5.06 11.83 -3.19
C ASN A 67 -5.16 12.74 -1.97
N ARG A 68 -5.73 12.31 -0.85
CA ARG A 68 -5.85 13.18 0.33
C ARG A 68 -4.49 13.57 0.94
N ARG A 69 -3.54 12.64 0.95
CA ARG A 69 -2.24 12.81 1.59
C ARG A 69 -1.24 13.59 0.75
N PHE A 70 -1.35 13.47 -0.58
CA PHE A 70 -0.39 14.00 -1.54
C PHE A 70 -1.01 14.87 -2.64
N ALA A 71 -2.33 15.12 -2.65
CA ALA A 71 -2.89 16.20 -3.47
C ALA A 71 -2.30 17.51 -2.95
N ARG A 72 -1.31 17.99 -3.70
CA ARG A 72 -0.74 19.32 -3.63
C ARG A 72 -1.10 20.02 -4.93
#